data_AF-A0A1G0PCK3-F1
#
_entry.id   AF-A0A1G0PCK3-F1
#
_cell.length_a   1.000
_cell.length_b   1.000
_cell.length_c   1.000
_cell.angle_alpha   90.00
_cell.angle_beta   90.00
_cell.angle_gamma   90.00
#
_symmetry.space_group_name_H-M   'P 1'
#
loop_
_entity.id
_entity.type
_entity.pdbx_description
1 polymer ?
#
loop_
_entity_poly.entity_id
_entity_poly.type
_entity_poly.pdbx_seq_one_letter_code
_entity_poly.pdbx_strand_id
1 'polypeptide(L)' 'MEYNYTTISLGARYRMMDDKLELSGSLSPSFGDFKRQAVDLVAQYQILQNFSLIFQFRMYRIPDQSTNTITGLSTRLTL' A
#
# COMPACT_ATOMS: atom_id res chain seq x y z
N MET A 1 29.72 -8.35 -6.38
CA MET A 1 29.08 -8.88 -5.15
C MET A 1 27.63 -9.15 -5.49
N GLU A 2 27.16 -10.36 -5.23
CA GLU A 2 25.78 -10.75 -5.56
C GLU A 2 24.88 -10.38 -4.37
N TYR A 3 23.84 -9.57 -4.63
CA TYR A 3 22.97 -9.04 -3.60
C TYR A 3 21.85 -10.04 -3.33
N ASN A 4 21.84 -10.66 -2.15
CA ASN A 4 20.92 -11.74 -1.80
C ASN A 4 19.92 -11.29 -0.73
N TYR A 5 18.64 -11.30 -1.09
CA TYR A 5 17.57 -10.99 -0.18
C TYR A 5 16.31 -11.77 -0.52
N THR A 6 15.47 -11.98 0.49
CA THR A 6 14.15 -12.61 0.37
C THR A 6 13.10 -11.66 0.89
N THR A 7 11.98 -11.55 0.19
CA THR A 7 10.83 -10.74 0.63
C THR A 7 9.61 -11.63 0.78
N ILE A 8 8.89 -11.46 1.88
CA ILE A 8 7.59 -12.09 2.10
C ILE A 8 6.56 -10.99 1.95
N SER A 9 5.50 -11.22 1.17
CA SER A 9 4.41 -10.26 0.98
C SER A 9 3.09 -10.89 1.40
N LEU A 10 2.39 -10.25 2.32
CA LEU A 10 1.04 -10.60 2.74
C LEU A 10 0.13 -9.42 2.45
N GLY A 11 -1.01 -9.68 1.79
CA GLY A 11 -1.99 -8.66 1.45
C GLY A 11 -3.41 -9.12 1.74
N ALA A 12 -4.26 -8.16 2.09
CA ALA A 12 -5.68 -8.36 2.28
C ALA A 12 -6.47 -7.24 1.59
N ARG A 13 -7.66 -7.61 1.10
CA ARG A 13 -8.63 -6.69 0.51
C ARG A 13 -10.00 -6.98 1.11
N TYR A 14 -10.72 -5.93 1.46
CA TYR A 14 -12.06 -6.00 2.00
C TYR A 14 -12.96 -4.97 1.32
N ARG A 15 -14.15 -5.38 0.90
CA ARG A 15 -15.16 -4.53 0.28
C ARG A 15 -16.36 -4.39 1.18
N MET A 16 -16.91 -3.19 1.26
CA MET A 16 -18.10 -2.86 2.03
C MET A 16 -18.87 -1.71 1.38
N MET A 17 -20.01 -1.34 1.99
CA MET A 17 -20.91 -0.29 1.49
C MET A 17 -21.41 -0.58 0.07
N ASP A 18 -21.94 -1.78 -0.15
CA ASP A 18 -22.41 -2.23 -1.47
C ASP A 18 -21.32 -2.07 -2.55
N ASP A 19 -20.11 -2.55 -2.22
CA ASP A 19 -18.89 -2.44 -3.03
C ASP A 19 -18.41 -1.02 -3.35
N LYS A 20 -18.97 0.02 -2.71
CA LYS A 20 -18.50 1.42 -2.89
C LYS A 20 -17.19 1.71 -2.17
N LEU A 21 -16.87 0.98 -1.11
CA LEU A 21 -15.63 1.19 -0.35
C LEU A 21 -14.78 -0.08 -0.37
N GLU A 22 -13.61 0.01 -1.00
CA GLU A 22 -12.57 -1.02 -0.95
C GLU A 22 -11.43 -0.56 -0.05
N LEU A 23 -11.15 -1.33 0.99
CA LEU A 23 -9.95 -1.21 1.81
C LEU A 23 -8.98 -2.30 1.39
N SER A 24 -7.72 -1.93 1.19
CA SER A 24 -6.65 -2.91 1.00
C SER A 24 -5.44 -2.55 1.83
N GLY A 25 -4.72 -3.58 2.27
CA GLY A 25 -3.49 -3.41 3.00
C GLY A 25 -2.50 -4.51 2.66
N SER A 26 -1.21 -4.19 2.74
CA SER A 26 -0.16 -5.19 2.61
C SER A 26 1.00 -4.93 3.56
N LEU A 27 1.64 -6.01 3.98
CA LEU A 27 2.87 -6.03 4.76
C LEU A 27 3.91 -6.80 3.96
N SER A 28 5.05 -6.17 3.67
CA SER A 28 6.12 -6.79 2.86
C SER A 28 7.50 -6.63 3.50
N PRO A 29 7.87 -7.47 4.49
CA PRO A 29 9.22 -7.50 5.02
C PRO A 29 10.23 -8.16 4.07
N SER A 30 11.42 -7.56 3.98
CA SER A 30 12.60 -8.07 3.27
C SER A 30 13.71 -8.41 4.26
N PHE A 31 14.45 -9.48 3.98
CA PHE A 31 15.54 -10.03 4.78
C PHE A 31 16.77 -10.30 3.92
N GLY A 32 17.96 -10.38 4.53
CA GLY A 32 19.23 -10.56 3.81
C GLY A 32 19.96 -9.22 3.69
N ASP A 33 20.58 -8.98 2.54
CA ASP A 33 21.35 -7.76 2.26
C ASP A 33 20.46 -6.52 2.20
N PHE A 34 19.16 -6.72 1.92
CA PHE A 34 18.13 -5.68 1.94
C PHE A 34 17.10 -5.94 3.03
N LYS A 35 17.27 -5.27 4.17
CA LYS A 35 16.31 -5.32 5.28
C LYS A 35 15.36 -4.14 5.17
N ARG A 36 14.07 -4.44 5.03
CA ARG A 36 13.02 -3.41 4.97
C ARG A 36 11.73 -3.96 5.53
N GLN A 37 10.96 -3.14 6.24
CA GLN A 37 9.55 -3.40 6.52
C GLN A 37 8.74 -2.41 5.71
N ALA A 38 7.84 -2.90 4.87
CA ALA A 38 6.92 -2.08 4.10
C ALA A 38 5.49 -2.35 4.56
N VAL A 39 4.73 -1.29 4.80
CA VAL A 39 3.29 -1.35 5.08
C VAL A 39 2.59 -0.45 4.08
N ASP A 40 1.60 -1.00 3.38
CA ASP A 40 0.73 -0.25 2.47
C ASP A 40 -0.71 -0.34 2.93
N LEU A 41 -1.43 0.76 2.88
CA LEU A 41 -2.86 0.88 3.13
C LEU A 41 -3.46 1.75 2.03
N VAL A 42 -4.56 1.30 1.44
CA VAL A 42 -5.31 2.04 0.44
C VAL A 42 -6.79 1.95 0.78
N ALA A 43 -7.46 3.09 0.77
CA ALA A 43 -8.91 3.19 0.84
C ALA A 43 -9.42 3.83 -0.44
N GLN A 44 -10.21 3.10 -1.20
CA GLN A 44 -10.84 3.58 -2.42
C GLN A 44 -12.34 3.67 -2.21
N TYR A 45 -12.88 4.87 -2.38
CA TYR A 45 -14.31 5.15 -2.30
C TYR A 45 -14.86 5.54 -3.68
N GLN A 46 -15.86 4.81 -4.15
CA GLN A 46 -16.53 5.07 -5.41
C GLN A 46 -17.67 6.07 -5.20
N ILE A 47 -17.43 7.31 -5.60
CA ILE A 47 -18.39 8.41 -5.49
C ILE A 47 -19.48 8.26 -6.56
N LEU A 48 -19.07 7.95 -7.80
CA LEU A 48 -19.94 7.63 -8.93
C LEU A 48 -19.40 6.38 -9.64
N GLN A 49 -20.18 5.75 -10.51
CA GLN A 49 -19.75 4.57 -11.27
C GLN A 49 -18.42 4.77 -12.01
N ASN A 50 -18.14 6.00 -12.46
CA ASN A 50 -16.92 6.35 -13.17
C ASN A 50 -15.95 7.25 -12.38
N PHE A 51 -16.24 7.56 -11.11
CA PHE A 51 -15.44 8.50 -10.31
C PHE A 51 -15.14 7.96 -8.92
N SER A 52 -13.86 7.86 -8.59
CA SER A 52 -13.37 7.35 -7.30
C SER A 52 -12.46 8.35 -6.60
N LEU A 53 -12.51 8.37 -5.28
CA LEU A 53 -11.54 8.99 -4.39
C LEU A 53 -10.65 7.89 -3.80
N ILE A 54 -9.35 8.08 -3.78
CA ILE A 54 -8.38 7.09 -3.32
C ILE A 54 -7.45 7.76 -2.32
N PHE A 55 -7.51 7.29 -1.08
CA PHE A 55 -6.52 7.59 -0.06
C PHE A 55 -5.46 6.49 -0.05
N GLN A 56 -4.19 6.88 0.01
CA GLN A 56 -3.06 5.97 0.08
C GLN A 56 -2.15 6.34 1.23
N PHE A 57 -1.69 5.34 1.96
CA PHE A 57 -0.67 5.45 2.98
C PHE A 57 0.33 4.33 2.81
N ARG A 58 1.61 4.67 2.86
CA ARG A 58 2.71 3.72 2.67
C ARG A 58 3.84 4.10 3.61
N MET A 59 4.33 3.14 4.36
CA MET A 59 5.45 3.31 5.27
C MET A 59 6.56 2.33 4.92
N TYR A 60 7.80 2.83 4.89
CA TYR A 60 9.01 2.03 4.80
C TYR A 60 9.91 2.27 5.99
N ARG A 61 10.26 1.18 6.67
CA ARG A 61 11.29 1.18 7.71
C ARG A 61 12.49 0.38 7.22
N ILE A 62 13.62 1.05 7.07
CA ILE A 62 14.90 0.44 6.68
C ILE A 62 15.84 0.67 7.87
N PRO A 63 16.58 -0.35 8.35
CA PRO A 63 17.56 -0.17 9.42
C PRO A 63 18.55 0.95 9.07
N ASP A 64 18.96 1.71 10.08
CA ASP A 64 19.96 2.79 9.97
C ASP A 64 19.55 3.94 9.03
N GLN A 65 18.27 3.99 8.65
CA GLN A 65 17.67 5.10 7.91
C GLN A 65 16.42 5.62 8.59
N SER A 66 16.07 6.87 8.30
CA SER A 66 14.80 7.45 8.72
C SER A 66 13.62 6.69 8.11
N THR A 67 12.54 6.55 8.89
CA THR A 67 11.29 6.00 8.39
C THR A 67 10.74 6.90 7.29
N ASN A 68 10.46 6.32 6.13
CA ASN A 68 9.87 7.03 5.00
C ASN A 68 8.37 6.79 4.97
N THR A 69 7.59 7.85 4.84
CA THR A 69 6.13 7.76 4.73
C THR A 69 5.66 8.49 3.48
N ILE A 70 4.77 7.86 2.74
CA ILE A 70 4.06 8.45 1.60
C ILE A 70 2.58 8.43 1.96
N THR A 71 1.96 9.59 1.98
CA THR A 71 0.52 9.75 2.12
C THR A 71 -0.01 10.51 0.92
N GLY A 72 -1.20 10.17 0.45
CA GLY A 72 -1.77 10.84 -0.70
C GLY A 72 -3.27 10.70 -0.77
N LEU A 73 -3.89 11.69 -1.40
CA LEU A 73 -5.28 11.68 -1.79
C LEU A 73 -5.33 11.95 -3.29
N SER A 74 -5.99 11.07 -4.02
CA SER A 74 -6.11 11.17 -5.48
C SER A 74 -7.53 10.86 -5.92
N THR A 75 -7.88 11.30 -7.11
CA THR A 75 -9.14 10.95 -7.76
C THR A 75 -8.86 10.18 -9.05
N ARG A 76 -9.79 9.31 -9.43
CA ARG A 76 -9.75 8.58 -10.69
C ARG A 76 -11.07 8.72 -11.41
N LEU A 77 -11.00 9.22 -12.64
CA LEU A 77 -12.10 9.27 -13.60
C LEU A 77 -11.86 8.20 -14.68
N THR A 78 -12.84 7.34 -14.92
CA THR A 78 -12.83 6.38 -16.03
C THR A 78 -13.75 6.91 -17.13
N LEU A 79 -13.20 7.13 -18.33
CA LEU A 79 -13.95 7.61 -19.50
C LEU A 79 -14.59 6.46 -20.25
#